data_AF-A0AAJ1VG17-F1
#
_entry.id   AF-A0AAJ1VG17-F1
#
_cell.length_a   1.000
_cell.length_b   1.000
_cell.length_c   1.000
_cell.angle_alpha   90.00
_cell.angle_beta   90.00
_cell.angle_gamma   90.00
#
_symmetry.space_group_name_H-M   'P 1'
#
loop_
_entity.id
_entity.type
_entity.pdbx_description
1 polymer ?
#
loop_
_entity_poly.entity_id
_entity_poly.type
_entity_poly.pdbx_seq_one_letter_code
_entity_poly.pdbx_strand_id
1 'polypeptide(L)'
;MSILKNLFNTKKHQTEIFPKESNEGNVKIENNQIICTDTKGIHSCTVNLTDLQYAYITIKRNQLAYLFLFDYHQNFIPVNYTGFSKMYQELSAKFDFNNPIFFENIVKTTVLKKEIWRKQYAPTFEILKYDDTDYNLGFEVQSQPKQFISWNTTYEEFAKNENTLFEKSPYGQKLLKFNTPVRIGNILLKDFSAYFENNRTDVPVLHFYTHCFNSIATDESYIQLKKILNKDIASSRMNTGYERADQKNINFNLNGMHLSICYTYDSDWHFNGGYTSLSIENKREYPELLRNESYEERMVISDFLLLNGNITISGDYRKNKRIKIRPQKINLQFKDKTIIWVDDKNKKIGFSSNNLAQLFDINEINSFCIQNILPAKGSGGAYLEIITDNKKYNHSIFYEACNFFDKYALKIEKVTGKKVVFAKEYHDC
;
A
#
# COMPACT_ATOMS: atom_id res chain seq x y z
N MET A 1 46.24 -40.71 37.52
CA MET A 1 44.84 -40.36 37.86
C MET A 1 44.40 -39.17 37.01
N SER A 2 43.93 -39.43 35.80
CA SER A 2 43.43 -38.43 34.86
C SER A 2 41.93 -38.61 34.70
N ILE A 3 41.15 -37.91 35.53
CA ILE A 3 39.69 -37.85 35.45
C ILE A 3 39.33 -36.37 35.48
N LEU A 4 39.44 -35.66 34.36
CA LEU A 4 38.81 -34.33 34.16
C LEU A 4 38.94 -33.74 32.73
N LYS A 5 39.10 -34.56 31.67
CA LYS A 5 39.22 -34.03 30.29
C LYS A 5 38.11 -34.39 29.29
N ASN A 6 37.02 -35.04 29.71
CA ASN A 6 35.97 -35.51 28.78
C ASN A 6 34.56 -34.96 29.05
N LEU A 7 34.42 -33.71 29.51
CA LEU A 7 33.10 -33.11 29.77
C LEU A 7 32.63 -32.05 28.77
N PHE A 8 33.38 -31.79 27.68
CA PHE A 8 32.96 -30.86 26.64
C PHE A 8 33.37 -31.35 25.25
N ASN A 9 32.55 -32.19 24.61
CA ASN A 9 32.23 -32.13 23.17
C ASN A 9 31.46 -33.39 22.75
N THR A 10 30.14 -33.37 22.91
CA THR A 10 29.25 -34.16 22.04
C THR A 10 27.93 -33.41 21.89
N LYS A 11 27.93 -32.32 21.11
CA LYS A 11 26.71 -32.02 20.33
C LYS A 11 26.56 -33.20 19.39
N LYS A 12 25.64 -34.12 19.70
CA LYS A 12 25.19 -35.15 18.76
C LYS A 12 24.94 -34.43 17.43
N HIS A 13 25.63 -34.84 16.37
CA HIS A 13 25.21 -34.49 15.01
C HIS A 13 23.76 -34.91 14.88
N GLN A 14 22.83 -33.95 14.88
CA GLN A 14 21.48 -34.22 14.41
C GLN A 14 21.63 -34.66 12.97
N THR A 15 21.26 -35.90 12.67
CA THR A 15 21.20 -36.41 11.31
C THR A 15 20.22 -35.55 10.52
N GLU A 16 20.70 -34.96 9.42
CA GLU A 16 19.93 -34.17 8.46
C GLU A 16 18.96 -35.09 7.70
N ILE A 17 17.83 -35.40 8.31
CA ILE A 17 16.83 -36.33 7.74
C ILE A 17 15.68 -35.50 7.16
N PHE A 18 15.49 -35.62 5.84
CA PHE A 18 14.31 -35.08 5.17
C PHE A 18 13.09 -36.00 5.40
N PRO A 19 11.87 -35.44 5.47
CA PRO A 19 10.64 -36.21 5.37
C PRO A 19 10.57 -37.01 4.07
N LYS A 20 9.80 -38.09 4.09
CA LYS A 20 9.57 -38.90 2.88
C LYS A 20 8.82 -38.06 1.85
N GLU A 21 9.40 -37.95 0.66
CA GLU A 21 8.76 -37.28 -0.47
C GLU A 21 7.56 -38.09 -1.00
N SER A 22 6.60 -37.37 -1.57
CA SER A 22 5.31 -37.85 -2.04
C SER A 22 4.97 -37.29 -3.43
N ASN A 23 4.00 -37.91 -4.09
CA ASN A 23 3.54 -37.53 -5.42
C ASN A 23 2.45 -36.44 -5.39
N GLU A 24 2.20 -35.80 -4.25
CA GLU A 24 1.19 -34.75 -4.10
C GLU A 24 1.58 -33.44 -4.82
N GLY A 25 2.88 -33.24 -5.03
CA GLY A 25 3.44 -32.12 -5.77
C GLY A 25 4.90 -32.35 -6.15
N ASN A 26 5.41 -31.50 -7.03
CA ASN A 26 6.78 -31.52 -7.51
C ASN A 26 7.43 -30.14 -7.32
N VAL A 27 8.72 -30.13 -7.00
CA VAL A 27 9.52 -28.91 -6.95
C VAL A 27 10.85 -29.10 -7.66
N LYS A 28 11.25 -28.09 -8.42
CA LYS A 28 12.52 -28.05 -9.15
C LYS A 28 13.06 -26.64 -9.24
N ILE A 29 14.37 -26.53 -9.47
CA ILE A 29 15.03 -25.27 -9.78
C ILE A 29 15.34 -25.25 -11.27
N GLU A 30 14.85 -24.23 -11.97
CA GLU A 30 15.13 -23.99 -13.40
C GLU A 30 15.36 -22.49 -13.61
N ASN A 31 16.41 -22.14 -14.35
CA ASN A 31 16.70 -20.74 -14.73
C ASN A 31 16.65 -19.74 -13.56
N ASN A 32 17.26 -20.11 -12.41
CA ASN A 32 17.27 -19.28 -11.20
C ASN A 32 15.86 -19.02 -10.60
N GLN A 33 14.90 -19.88 -10.91
CA GLN A 33 13.57 -19.89 -10.31
C GLN A 33 13.29 -21.24 -9.67
N ILE A 34 12.55 -21.24 -8.57
CA ILE A 34 11.90 -22.44 -8.07
C ILE A 34 10.54 -22.53 -8.72
N ILE A 35 10.22 -23.70 -9.29
CA ILE A 35 8.90 -24.01 -9.81
C ILE A 35 8.33 -25.09 -8.92
N CYS A 36 7.28 -24.75 -8.18
CA CYS A 36 6.52 -25.67 -7.33
C CYS A 36 5.15 -25.90 -7.97
N THR A 37 4.83 -27.17 -8.23
CA THR A 37 3.54 -27.60 -8.78
C THR A 37 2.84 -28.52 -7.79
N ASP A 38 1.65 -28.11 -7.35
CA ASP A 38 0.77 -28.91 -6.51
C ASP A 38 -0.35 -29.53 -7.37
N THR A 39 -0.71 -30.79 -7.10
CA THR A 39 -1.77 -31.50 -7.84
C THR A 39 -3.15 -30.84 -7.72
N LYS A 40 -3.42 -30.11 -6.62
CA LYS A 40 -4.66 -29.36 -6.40
C LYS A 40 -4.51 -27.86 -6.67
N GLY A 41 -3.30 -27.42 -7.04
CA GLY A 41 -2.97 -26.01 -7.27
C GLY A 41 -2.88 -25.13 -6.03
N ILE A 42 -3.05 -25.66 -4.81
CA ILE A 42 -3.16 -24.85 -3.58
C ILE A 42 -1.80 -24.23 -3.21
N HIS A 43 -0.73 -24.98 -3.44
CA HIS A 43 0.64 -24.59 -3.10
C HIS A 43 1.53 -24.41 -4.33
N SER A 44 0.94 -24.29 -5.52
CA SER A 44 1.69 -23.98 -6.73
C SER A 44 2.25 -22.56 -6.64
N CYS A 45 3.55 -22.41 -6.87
CA CYS A 45 4.21 -21.11 -6.82
C CYS A 45 5.48 -21.08 -7.68
N THR A 46 5.87 -19.88 -8.07
CA THR A 46 7.16 -19.61 -8.70
C THR A 46 7.93 -18.64 -7.83
N VAL A 47 9.17 -18.98 -7.48
CA VAL A 47 10.03 -18.12 -6.64
C VAL A 47 11.23 -17.67 -7.46
N ASN A 48 11.46 -16.35 -7.58
CA ASN A 48 12.66 -15.82 -8.19
C ASN A 48 13.81 -15.74 -7.18
N LEU A 49 14.86 -16.52 -7.40
CA LEU A 49 15.97 -16.62 -6.45
C LEU A 49 16.84 -15.35 -6.38
N THR A 50 16.84 -14.50 -7.42
CA THR A 50 17.53 -13.20 -7.36
C THR A 50 16.81 -12.23 -6.40
N ASP A 51 15.49 -12.36 -6.31
CA ASP A 51 14.61 -11.49 -5.54
C ASP A 51 14.33 -12.03 -4.13
N LEU A 52 14.92 -13.17 -3.75
CA LEU A 52 14.70 -13.76 -2.43
C LEU A 52 15.20 -12.82 -1.32
N GLN A 53 14.33 -12.52 -0.35
CA GLN A 53 14.59 -11.59 0.75
C GLN A 53 14.83 -12.34 2.07
N TYR A 54 14.03 -13.38 2.36
CA TYR A 54 14.17 -14.20 3.56
C TYR A 54 13.50 -15.57 3.41
N ALA A 55 13.95 -16.53 4.21
CA ALA A 55 13.48 -17.91 4.21
C ALA A 55 13.23 -18.41 5.65
N TYR A 56 12.14 -19.17 5.82
CA TYR A 56 11.71 -19.71 7.11
C TYR A 56 11.33 -21.18 6.97
N ILE A 57 11.54 -21.96 8.03
CA ILE A 57 10.78 -23.19 8.26
C ILE A 57 9.52 -22.82 9.02
N THR A 58 8.37 -23.26 8.51
CA THR A 58 7.07 -23.01 9.15
C THR A 58 6.29 -24.30 9.30
N ILE A 59 5.55 -24.43 10.40
CA ILE A 59 4.53 -25.47 10.56
C ILE A 59 3.21 -24.76 10.77
N LYS A 60 2.23 -25.04 9.92
CA LYS A 60 0.90 -24.42 9.99
C LYS A 60 -0.06 -25.25 10.82
N ARG A 61 -1.29 -24.75 11.01
CA ARG A 61 -2.34 -25.42 11.80
C ARG A 61 -2.74 -26.81 11.28
N ASN A 62 -2.46 -27.10 10.02
CA ASN A 62 -2.63 -28.43 9.42
C ASN A 62 -1.49 -29.40 9.78
N GLN A 63 -0.56 -29.00 10.65
CA GLN A 63 0.57 -29.81 11.13
C GLN A 63 1.57 -30.20 10.03
N LEU A 64 1.48 -29.56 8.85
CA LEU A 64 2.45 -29.75 7.78
C LEU A 64 3.57 -28.72 7.89
N ALA A 65 4.78 -29.19 7.62
CA ALA A 65 5.97 -28.35 7.53
C ALA A 65 6.13 -27.80 6.11
N TYR A 66 6.57 -26.54 6.03
CA TYR A 66 6.77 -25.81 4.78
C TYR A 66 8.09 -25.05 4.83
N LEU A 67 8.81 -25.06 3.72
CA LEU A 67 9.78 -24.02 3.42
C LEU A 67 9.01 -22.79 2.94
N PHE A 68 9.03 -21.73 3.75
CA PHE A 68 8.49 -20.44 3.37
C PHE A 68 9.60 -19.59 2.74
N LEU A 69 9.31 -19.02 1.57
CA LEU A 69 10.24 -18.16 0.82
C LEU A 69 9.52 -16.86 0.44
N PHE A 70 10.16 -15.73 0.72
CA PHE A 70 9.64 -14.42 0.34
C PHE A 70 10.52 -13.76 -0.71
N ASP A 71 9.97 -13.56 -1.91
CA ASP A 71 10.58 -12.89 -3.06
C ASP A 71 9.71 -11.72 -3.53
N TYR A 72 9.16 -10.98 -2.57
CA TYR A 72 8.00 -10.06 -2.72
C TYR A 72 6.64 -10.77 -2.82
N HIS A 73 6.61 -12.10 -2.96
CA HIS A 73 5.39 -12.90 -2.79
C HIS A 73 5.58 -13.92 -1.66
N GLN A 74 4.48 -14.29 -1.01
CA GLN A 74 4.51 -15.31 0.03
C GLN A 74 4.40 -16.70 -0.60
N ASN A 75 5.50 -17.47 -0.57
CA ASN A 75 5.55 -18.80 -1.15
C ASN A 75 5.69 -19.85 -0.06
N PHE A 76 4.85 -20.89 -0.09
CA PHE A 76 4.88 -21.98 0.87
C PHE A 76 5.06 -23.30 0.12
N ILE A 77 6.25 -23.91 0.26
CA ILE A 77 6.60 -25.15 -0.41
C ILE A 77 6.56 -26.29 0.63
N PRO A 78 5.63 -27.26 0.51
CA PRO A 78 5.60 -28.42 1.39
C PRO A 78 6.89 -29.23 1.32
N VAL A 79 7.39 -29.64 2.49
CA VAL A 79 8.66 -30.37 2.59
C VAL A 79 8.60 -31.81 2.09
N ASN A 80 7.39 -32.33 1.84
CA ASN A 80 7.14 -33.69 1.37
C ASN A 80 6.91 -33.76 -0.16
N TYR A 81 7.12 -32.68 -0.91
CA TYR A 81 7.00 -32.72 -2.36
C TYR A 81 8.19 -33.42 -3.02
N THR A 82 7.94 -34.06 -4.16
CA THR A 82 8.98 -34.73 -4.94
C THR A 82 10.01 -33.70 -5.44
N GLY A 83 11.29 -33.95 -5.17
CA GLY A 83 12.40 -33.06 -5.51
C GLY A 83 12.76 -32.04 -4.43
N PHE A 84 12.03 -32.01 -3.31
CA PHE A 84 12.27 -31.03 -2.24
C PHE A 84 13.65 -31.14 -1.62
N SER A 85 14.10 -32.36 -1.29
CA SER A 85 15.40 -32.60 -0.66
C SER A 85 16.56 -32.04 -1.50
N LYS A 86 16.54 -32.33 -2.81
CA LYS A 86 17.51 -31.81 -3.79
C LYS A 86 17.46 -30.29 -3.89
N MET A 87 16.26 -29.72 -4.06
CA MET A 87 16.07 -28.27 -4.12
C MET A 87 16.60 -27.59 -2.84
N TYR A 88 16.25 -28.12 -1.67
CA TYR A 88 16.69 -27.54 -0.39
C TYR A 88 18.21 -27.55 -0.27
N GLN A 89 18.88 -28.64 -0.64
CA GLN A 89 20.34 -28.73 -0.60
C GLN A 89 20.99 -27.70 -1.53
N GLU A 90 20.45 -27.51 -2.74
CA GLU A 90 20.94 -26.48 -3.67
C GLU A 90 20.76 -25.06 -3.10
N LEU A 91 19.60 -24.76 -2.51
CA LEU A 91 19.35 -23.46 -1.86
C LEU A 91 20.24 -23.24 -0.64
N SER A 92 20.38 -24.25 0.21
CA SER A 92 21.22 -24.20 1.40
C SER A 92 22.67 -23.93 1.04
N ALA A 93 23.21 -24.61 0.03
CA ALA A 93 24.57 -24.35 -0.46
C ALA A 93 24.73 -22.95 -1.08
N LYS A 94 23.70 -22.46 -1.79
CA LYS A 94 23.76 -21.15 -2.46
C LYS A 94 23.63 -19.98 -1.50
N PHE A 95 22.77 -20.09 -0.50
CA PHE A 95 22.39 -18.99 0.38
C PHE A 95 22.96 -19.13 1.80
N ASP A 96 23.59 -20.25 2.13
CA ASP A 96 24.04 -20.57 3.49
C ASP A 96 22.86 -20.62 4.48
N PHE A 97 21.87 -21.46 4.18
CA PHE A 97 20.73 -21.64 5.09
C PHE A 97 21.21 -22.26 6.41
N ASN A 98 20.59 -21.82 7.51
CA ASN A 98 20.83 -22.38 8.84
C ASN A 98 20.20 -23.78 8.95
N ASN A 99 20.92 -24.77 8.41
CA ASN A 99 20.54 -26.19 8.41
C ASN A 99 20.27 -26.72 9.83
N PRO A 100 21.06 -26.39 10.86
CA PRO A 100 20.74 -26.79 12.23
C PRO A 100 19.32 -26.39 12.65
N ILE A 101 18.92 -25.14 12.43
CA ILE A 101 17.55 -24.68 12.75
C ILE A 101 16.54 -25.42 11.89
N PHE A 102 16.79 -25.58 10.58
CA PHE A 102 15.86 -26.24 9.69
C PHE A 102 15.59 -27.70 10.10
N PHE A 103 16.62 -28.52 10.24
CA PHE A 103 16.49 -29.95 10.54
C PHE A 103 16.04 -30.23 11.97
N GLU A 104 16.32 -29.33 12.93
CA GLU A 104 15.74 -29.44 14.27
C GLU A 104 14.20 -29.29 14.24
N ASN A 105 13.66 -28.55 13.27
CA ASN A 105 12.25 -28.16 13.24
C ASN A 105 11.39 -28.87 12.18
N ILE A 106 11.98 -29.39 11.10
CA ILE A 106 11.24 -30.00 9.97
C ILE A 106 10.36 -31.20 10.35
N VAL A 107 10.71 -31.94 11.40
CA VAL A 107 9.98 -33.13 11.87
C VAL A 107 8.96 -32.84 12.98
N LYS A 108 8.87 -31.58 13.45
CA LYS A 108 7.89 -31.20 14.47
C LYS A 108 6.48 -31.20 13.87
N THR A 109 5.47 -31.18 14.72
CA THR A 109 4.04 -31.09 14.33
C THR A 109 3.32 -29.91 14.97
N THR A 110 3.97 -29.23 15.90
CA THR A 110 3.47 -28.02 16.56
C THR A 110 3.67 -26.81 15.67
N VAL A 111 2.66 -25.91 15.64
CA VAL A 111 2.76 -24.64 14.91
C VAL A 111 4.05 -23.92 15.30
N LEU A 112 4.84 -23.58 14.30
CA LEU A 112 6.11 -22.88 14.50
C LEU A 112 6.44 -22.03 13.29
N LYS A 113 7.34 -21.07 13.54
CA LYS A 113 7.95 -20.25 12.53
C LYS A 113 9.37 -19.92 12.99
N LYS A 114 10.37 -20.30 12.20
CA LYS A 114 11.78 -20.04 12.48
C LYS A 114 12.50 -19.59 11.22
N GLU A 115 13.18 -18.46 11.31
CA GLU A 115 14.05 -17.97 10.25
C GLU A 115 15.22 -18.93 10.08
N ILE A 116 15.52 -19.28 8.83
CA ILE A 116 16.69 -20.07 8.47
C ILE A 116 17.67 -19.26 7.64
N TRP A 117 17.22 -18.17 7.02
CA TRP A 117 18.07 -17.29 6.23
C TRP A 117 17.41 -15.93 5.98
N ARG A 118 18.26 -14.92 5.82
CA ARG A 118 17.86 -13.57 5.42
C ARG A 118 18.94 -12.92 4.55
N LYS A 119 18.49 -12.21 3.52
CA LYS A 119 19.35 -11.38 2.67
C LYS A 119 20.00 -10.28 3.51
N GLN A 120 21.32 -10.16 3.38
CA GLN A 120 22.06 -9.04 3.96
C GLN A 120 22.04 -7.86 3.00
N TYR A 121 21.85 -6.66 3.54
CA TYR A 121 21.80 -5.42 2.75
C TYR A 121 22.93 -4.50 3.18
N ALA A 122 23.48 -3.77 2.21
CA ALA A 122 24.22 -2.57 2.55
C ALA A 122 23.26 -1.58 3.26
N PRO A 123 23.70 -0.84 4.28
CA PRO A 123 22.85 0.14 4.95
C PRO A 123 22.23 1.12 3.94
N THR A 124 20.90 1.24 3.96
CA THR A 124 20.15 2.09 3.01
C THR A 124 19.84 3.48 3.56
N PHE A 125 20.29 3.78 4.79
CA PHE A 125 20.18 5.09 5.39
C PHE A 125 21.45 5.44 6.18
N GLU A 126 21.61 6.73 6.46
CA GLU A 126 22.64 7.28 7.34
C GLU A 126 22.05 8.41 8.19
N ILE A 127 22.47 8.49 9.45
CA ILE A 127 22.14 9.60 10.33
C ILE A 127 23.24 10.66 10.22
N LEU A 128 22.86 11.84 9.75
CA LEU A 128 23.76 12.97 9.57
C LEU A 128 23.98 13.71 10.90
N LYS A 129 25.11 14.40 11.00
CA LYS A 129 25.48 15.20 12.19
C LYS A 129 25.15 16.69 12.04
N TYR A 130 24.22 17.02 11.17
CA TYR A 130 23.74 18.39 10.97
C TYR A 130 22.57 18.68 11.94
N ASP A 131 22.07 19.92 11.89
CA ASP A 131 20.86 20.34 12.60
C ASP A 131 19.82 20.84 11.59
N ASP A 132 19.61 20.07 10.52
CA ASP A 132 18.60 20.36 9.51
C ASP A 132 17.19 20.08 10.05
N THR A 133 16.29 21.05 9.89
CA THR A 133 14.91 21.00 10.44
C THR A 133 13.84 21.14 9.35
N ASP A 134 14.21 20.90 8.09
CA ASP A 134 13.40 21.12 6.90
C ASP A 134 12.40 20.00 6.58
N TYR A 135 12.16 19.08 7.52
CA TYR A 135 11.23 17.95 7.39
C TYR A 135 9.84 18.33 6.86
N ASN A 136 9.33 19.50 7.22
CA ASN A 136 8.02 19.99 6.75
C ASN A 136 8.08 20.75 5.44
N LEU A 137 9.26 21.08 4.90
CA LEU A 137 9.38 21.90 3.69
C LEU A 137 9.55 21.04 2.44
N GLY A 138 10.40 20.02 2.53
CA GLY A 138 10.75 19.20 1.38
C GLY A 138 11.88 18.23 1.71
N PHE A 139 12.66 17.91 0.68
CA PHE A 139 13.84 17.07 0.77
C PHE A 139 14.90 17.54 -0.23
N GLU A 140 16.15 17.18 0.00
CA GLU A 140 17.27 17.55 -0.89
C GLU A 140 17.82 16.32 -1.60
N VAL A 141 17.71 16.30 -2.92
CA VAL A 141 18.37 15.33 -3.77
C VAL A 141 19.86 15.67 -3.84
N GLN A 142 20.73 14.73 -3.49
CA GLN A 142 22.17 14.92 -3.40
C GLN A 142 22.89 14.87 -4.78
N SER A 143 22.24 15.40 -5.81
CA SER A 143 22.79 15.57 -7.15
C SER A 143 23.93 16.60 -7.19
N GLN A 144 24.55 16.78 -8.35
CA GLN A 144 25.54 17.84 -8.60
C GLN A 144 25.04 18.74 -9.75
N PRO A 145 24.54 19.96 -9.47
CA PRO A 145 24.38 20.58 -8.15
C PRO A 145 23.25 19.93 -7.33
N LYS A 146 23.28 20.11 -5.99
CA LYS A 146 22.22 19.64 -5.10
C LYS A 146 20.90 20.33 -5.42
N GLN A 147 19.79 19.60 -5.31
CA GLN A 147 18.46 20.12 -5.61
C GLN A 147 17.53 19.96 -4.42
N PHE A 148 17.06 21.07 -3.86
CA PHE A 148 15.95 21.04 -2.90
C PHE A 148 14.61 20.92 -3.62
N ILE A 149 13.80 19.94 -3.23
CA ILE A 149 12.49 19.65 -3.80
C ILE A 149 11.43 19.84 -2.72
N SER A 150 10.43 20.67 -3.01
CA SER A 150 9.31 20.95 -2.11
C SER A 150 8.35 19.76 -2.03
N TRP A 151 7.71 19.56 -0.87
CA TRP A 151 6.59 18.61 -0.77
C TRP A 151 5.39 18.95 -1.65
N ASN A 152 5.33 20.19 -2.18
CA ASN A 152 4.31 20.62 -3.12
C ASN A 152 4.65 20.30 -4.59
N THR A 153 5.81 19.69 -4.88
CA THR A 153 6.16 19.30 -6.25
C THR A 153 5.20 18.23 -6.78
N THR A 154 4.62 18.52 -7.93
CA THR A 154 3.56 17.75 -8.57
C THR A 154 4.09 16.52 -9.30
N TYR A 155 3.21 15.55 -9.59
CA TYR A 155 3.57 14.42 -10.46
C TYR A 155 4.05 14.93 -11.83
N GLU A 156 3.43 15.95 -12.42
CA GLU A 156 3.85 16.51 -13.70
C GLU A 156 5.27 17.09 -13.64
N GLU A 157 5.62 17.81 -12.56
CA GLU A 157 6.96 18.35 -12.37
C GLU A 157 8.00 17.25 -12.15
N PHE A 158 7.69 16.23 -11.35
CA PHE A 158 8.58 15.08 -11.18
C PHE A 158 8.81 14.31 -12.48
N ALA A 159 7.78 14.16 -13.32
CA ALA A 159 7.93 13.50 -14.62
C ALA A 159 8.94 14.19 -15.56
N LYS A 160 9.27 15.46 -15.30
CA LYS A 160 10.22 16.27 -16.07
C LYS A 160 11.55 16.49 -15.33
N ASN A 161 11.70 15.97 -14.11
CA ASN A 161 12.89 16.21 -13.28
C ASN A 161 14.02 15.25 -13.66
N GLU A 162 15.17 15.80 -14.07
CA GLU A 162 16.35 15.05 -14.51
C GLU A 162 17.00 14.18 -13.42
N ASN A 163 16.74 14.48 -12.14
CA ASN A 163 17.26 13.73 -11.00
C ASN A 163 16.37 12.55 -10.59
N THR A 164 15.35 12.25 -11.40
CA THR A 164 14.40 11.16 -11.15
C THR A 164 14.43 10.10 -12.23
N LEU A 165 14.03 8.89 -11.84
CA LEU A 165 13.86 7.76 -12.74
C LEU A 165 12.56 7.01 -12.39
N PHE A 166 12.05 6.24 -13.35
CA PHE A 166 10.83 5.46 -13.17
C PHE A 166 11.09 3.97 -13.33
N GLU A 167 10.59 3.19 -12.38
CA GLU A 167 10.71 1.74 -12.35
C GLU A 167 9.35 1.08 -12.13
N LYS A 168 9.26 -0.22 -12.39
CA LYS A 168 8.11 -1.03 -11.98
C LYS A 168 8.45 -1.78 -10.69
N SER A 169 7.54 -1.75 -9.73
CA SER A 169 7.65 -2.59 -8.54
C SER A 169 7.50 -4.07 -8.92
N PRO A 170 7.89 -5.01 -8.03
CA PRO A 170 7.61 -6.43 -8.20
C PRO A 170 6.11 -6.77 -8.36
N TYR A 171 5.22 -5.83 -8.00
CA TYR A 171 3.76 -5.94 -8.13
C TYR A 171 3.22 -5.23 -9.39
N GLY A 172 4.11 -4.75 -10.27
CA GLY A 172 3.74 -4.07 -11.52
C GLY A 172 3.36 -2.59 -11.40
N GLN A 173 3.54 -1.99 -10.22
CA GLN A 173 3.19 -0.59 -9.98
C GLN A 173 4.30 0.35 -10.48
N LYS A 174 3.94 1.48 -11.08
CA LYS A 174 4.90 2.53 -11.44
C LYS A 174 5.42 3.24 -10.19
N LEU A 175 6.73 3.24 -10.01
CA LEU A 175 7.44 3.91 -8.93
C LEU A 175 8.26 5.08 -9.48
N LEU A 176 8.26 6.18 -8.73
CA LEU A 176 9.25 7.25 -8.85
C LEU A 176 10.43 6.92 -7.93
N LYS A 177 11.64 7.08 -8.44
CA LYS A 177 12.93 6.88 -7.76
C LYS A 177 13.84 8.08 -8.03
N PHE A 178 14.93 8.20 -7.29
CA PHE A 178 15.92 9.28 -7.43
C PHE A 178 17.28 8.73 -7.85
N ASN A 179 17.97 9.44 -8.75
CA ASN A 179 19.27 9.03 -9.30
C ASN A 179 20.41 9.07 -8.26
N THR A 180 20.20 9.81 -7.16
CA THR A 180 21.16 9.99 -6.08
C THR A 180 20.44 9.93 -4.73
N PRO A 181 21.17 9.71 -3.62
CA PRO A 181 20.57 9.72 -2.29
C PRO A 181 19.77 11.00 -2.00
N VAL A 182 18.77 10.86 -1.15
CA VAL A 182 17.86 11.94 -0.75
C VAL A 182 18.03 12.23 0.74
N ARG A 183 18.26 13.50 1.09
CA ARG A 183 18.32 13.96 2.48
C ARG A 183 16.96 14.52 2.91
N ILE A 184 16.49 14.11 4.07
CA ILE A 184 15.30 14.64 4.74
C ILE A 184 15.67 14.97 6.18
N GLY A 185 15.75 16.26 6.52
CA GLY A 185 16.37 16.70 7.77
C GLY A 185 17.75 16.07 7.95
N ASN A 186 17.97 15.39 9.07
CA ASN A 186 19.23 14.71 9.40
C ASN A 186 19.29 13.23 8.98
N ILE A 187 18.45 12.81 8.02
CA ILE A 187 18.42 11.43 7.51
C ILE A 187 18.79 11.44 6.03
N LEU A 188 19.84 10.72 5.65
CA LEU A 188 20.20 10.46 4.26
C LEU A 188 19.66 9.09 3.84
N LEU A 189 18.88 9.03 2.77
CA LEU A 189 18.21 7.83 2.27
C LEU A 189 18.77 7.46 0.90
N LYS A 190 19.21 6.21 0.73
CA LYS A 190 19.79 5.73 -0.53
C LYS A 190 18.76 5.20 -1.52
N ASP A 191 17.57 4.84 -1.05
CA ASP A 191 16.50 4.25 -1.87
C ASP A 191 15.13 4.86 -1.56
N PHE A 192 15.01 6.18 -1.74
CA PHE A 192 13.75 6.90 -1.52
C PHE A 192 12.85 6.77 -2.74
N SER A 193 11.56 6.45 -2.51
CA SER A 193 10.62 6.11 -3.57
C SER A 193 9.27 6.77 -3.36
N ALA A 194 8.47 6.86 -4.42
CA ALA A 194 7.05 7.20 -4.32
C ALA A 194 6.20 6.35 -5.25
N TYR A 195 4.94 6.11 -4.86
CA TYR A 195 3.96 5.52 -5.77
C TYR A 195 3.56 6.56 -6.82
N PHE A 196 3.76 6.22 -8.10
CA PHE A 196 3.59 7.12 -9.23
C PHE A 196 2.40 6.75 -10.13
N GLU A 197 1.28 6.42 -9.51
CA GLU A 197 0.04 6.01 -10.16
C GLU A 197 -1.12 6.88 -9.67
N ASN A 198 -1.21 8.11 -10.17
CA ASN A 198 -2.33 9.01 -9.91
C ASN A 198 -2.91 9.51 -11.24
N ASN A 199 -4.24 9.48 -11.36
CA ASN A 199 -4.95 10.00 -12.53
C ASN A 199 -4.87 11.54 -12.62
N ARG A 200 -4.55 12.21 -11.50
CA ARG A 200 -4.32 13.65 -11.42
C ARG A 200 -2.81 13.89 -11.34
N THR A 201 -2.25 14.58 -12.33
CA THR A 201 -0.80 14.86 -12.39
C THR A 201 -0.43 16.26 -11.90
N ASP A 202 -1.41 17.15 -11.84
CA ASP A 202 -1.33 18.54 -11.34
C ASP A 202 -1.36 18.64 -9.80
N VAL A 203 -1.37 17.51 -9.09
CA VAL A 203 -1.27 17.46 -7.62
C VAL A 203 0.13 17.13 -7.15
N PRO A 204 0.50 17.52 -5.92
CA PRO A 204 1.68 17.01 -5.25
C PRO A 204 1.67 15.49 -5.11
N VAL A 205 2.85 14.89 -5.11
CA VAL A 205 2.99 13.45 -4.82
C VAL A 205 2.54 13.16 -3.40
N LEU A 206 1.61 12.21 -3.26
CA LEU A 206 0.88 12.02 -2.00
C LEU A 206 1.56 11.07 -1.01
N HIS A 207 2.43 10.17 -1.51
CA HIS A 207 3.01 9.14 -0.66
C HIS A 207 4.42 8.76 -1.13
N PHE A 208 5.38 9.02 -0.25
CA PHE A 208 6.76 8.58 -0.37
C PHE A 208 7.07 7.51 0.67
N TYR A 209 7.99 6.61 0.35
CA TYR A 209 8.41 5.55 1.25
C TYR A 209 9.84 5.07 0.97
N THR A 210 10.42 4.39 1.95
CA THR A 210 11.65 3.62 1.80
C THR A 210 11.74 2.53 2.87
N HIS A 211 12.62 1.56 2.66
CA HIS A 211 13.00 0.57 3.65
C HIS A 211 14.41 0.87 4.16
N CYS A 212 14.52 1.22 5.43
CA CYS A 212 15.77 1.55 6.11
C CYS A 212 16.38 0.27 6.70
N PHE A 213 17.37 -0.29 6.03
CA PHE A 213 18.19 -1.41 6.49
C PHE A 213 19.43 -0.88 7.22
N ASN A 214 19.75 -1.46 8.37
CA ASN A 214 21.11 -1.40 8.93
C ASN A 214 21.95 -2.56 8.36
N SER A 215 23.23 -2.62 8.71
CA SER A 215 24.18 -3.61 8.17
C SER A 215 23.88 -5.07 8.56
N ILE A 216 23.07 -5.29 9.60
CA ILE A 216 22.76 -6.62 10.14
C ILE A 216 21.25 -6.96 10.07
N ALA A 217 20.45 -6.10 9.42
CA ALA A 217 19.01 -6.25 9.23
C ALA A 217 18.18 -6.45 10.54
N THR A 218 18.39 -5.59 11.54
CA THR A 218 17.72 -5.62 12.85
C THR A 218 16.91 -4.35 13.13
N ASP A 219 16.23 -4.32 14.28
CA ASP A 219 15.46 -3.17 14.78
C ASP A 219 16.33 -1.99 15.22
N GLU A 220 17.66 -2.10 15.12
CA GLU A 220 18.57 -0.98 15.33
C GLU A 220 18.27 0.17 14.36
N SER A 221 17.85 -0.13 13.12
CA SER A 221 17.36 0.87 12.18
C SER A 221 16.23 1.72 12.77
N TYR A 222 15.29 1.10 13.49
CA TYR A 222 14.17 1.77 14.14
C TYR A 222 14.66 2.62 15.31
N ILE A 223 15.56 2.07 16.12
CA ILE A 223 16.12 2.76 17.29
C ILE A 223 16.88 4.03 16.87
N GLN A 224 17.71 3.94 15.82
CA GLN A 224 18.47 5.06 15.29
C GLN A 224 17.55 6.15 14.71
N LEU A 225 16.58 5.76 13.88
CA LEU A 225 15.61 6.68 13.28
C LEU A 225 14.72 7.34 14.34
N LYS A 226 14.20 6.58 15.30
CA LYS A 226 13.40 7.11 16.40
C LYS A 226 14.18 8.13 17.22
N LYS A 227 15.45 7.85 17.51
CA LYS A 227 16.31 8.76 18.28
C LYS A 227 16.50 10.09 17.56
N ILE A 228 16.85 10.08 16.27
CA ILE A 228 17.06 11.32 15.52
C ILE A 228 15.75 12.10 15.33
N LEU A 229 14.64 11.42 15.01
CA LEU A 229 13.35 12.07 14.82
C LEU A 229 12.82 12.70 16.11
N ASN A 230 12.99 12.05 17.27
CA ASN A 230 12.61 12.61 18.56
C ASN A 230 13.51 13.79 18.98
N LYS A 231 14.77 13.83 18.53
CA LYS A 231 15.66 14.98 18.74
C LYS A 231 15.20 16.17 17.89
N ASP A 232 14.94 15.92 16.61
CA ASP A 232 14.75 16.99 15.63
C ASP A 232 13.31 17.52 15.59
N ILE A 233 12.34 16.68 15.95
CA ILE A 233 10.91 17.00 15.90
C ILE A 233 10.37 17.14 17.32
N ALA A 234 9.85 18.32 17.66
CA ALA A 234 9.23 18.59 18.95
C ALA A 234 8.15 17.55 19.30
N SER A 235 8.11 17.08 20.54
CA SER A 235 7.17 16.04 21.00
C SER A 235 5.70 16.44 20.81
N SER A 236 5.38 17.74 20.77
CA SER A 236 4.03 18.24 20.46
C SER A 236 3.54 17.90 19.04
N ARG A 237 4.46 17.51 18.14
CA ARG A 237 4.14 17.06 16.77
C ARG A 237 3.98 15.55 16.66
N MET A 238 4.21 14.79 17.74
CA MET A 238 3.95 13.36 17.76
C MET A 238 2.44 13.13 17.88
N ASN A 239 1.82 12.48 16.90
CA ASN A 239 0.37 12.22 16.95
C ASN A 239 0.09 10.98 17.81
N THR A 240 0.69 9.84 17.44
CA THR A 240 0.42 8.52 18.05
C THR A 240 1.62 7.58 17.83
N GLY A 241 1.66 6.49 18.59
CA GLY A 241 2.65 5.43 18.42
C GLY A 241 2.32 4.26 19.32
N TYR A 242 2.96 3.11 19.06
CA TYR A 242 2.88 1.94 19.93
C TYR A 242 4.20 1.17 19.90
N GLU A 243 4.52 0.56 21.04
CA GLU A 243 5.73 -0.22 21.25
C GLU A 243 5.33 -1.66 21.60
N ARG A 244 4.70 -2.37 20.67
CA ARG A 244 4.22 -3.73 20.88
C ARG A 244 5.33 -4.74 20.59
N ALA A 245 5.21 -5.93 21.17
CA ALA A 245 6.18 -7.01 20.95
C ALA A 245 6.21 -7.51 19.50
N ASP A 246 5.08 -7.43 18.78
CA ASP A 246 4.96 -7.80 17.37
C ASP A 246 5.31 -6.65 16.42
N GLN A 247 5.23 -5.40 16.88
CA GLN A 247 5.45 -4.23 16.03
C GLN A 247 5.68 -2.95 16.82
N LYS A 248 6.61 -2.12 16.35
CA LYS A 248 6.86 -0.78 16.89
C LYS A 248 6.58 0.27 15.83
N ASN A 249 5.89 1.35 16.23
CA ASN A 249 5.53 2.45 15.34
C ASN A 249 5.54 3.78 16.08
N ILE A 250 6.02 4.82 15.40
CA ILE A 250 5.87 6.22 15.82
C ILE A 250 5.56 7.08 14.60
N ASN A 251 4.74 8.12 14.78
CA ASN A 251 4.36 9.04 13.72
C ASN A 251 4.29 10.50 14.18
N PHE A 252 4.56 11.40 13.23
CA PHE A 252 4.71 12.83 13.43
C PHE A 252 3.86 13.62 12.41
N ASN A 253 3.18 14.67 12.87
CA ASN A 253 2.51 15.67 12.04
C ASN A 253 3.38 16.91 11.86
N LEU A 254 3.81 17.12 10.63
CA LEU A 254 4.72 18.17 10.20
C LEU A 254 3.95 19.16 9.31
N ASN A 255 2.94 19.82 9.89
CA ASN A 255 2.04 20.74 9.20
C ASN A 255 1.38 20.10 7.96
N GLY A 256 0.65 19.01 8.19
CA GLY A 256 -0.03 18.25 7.14
C GLY A 256 0.85 17.26 6.40
N MET A 257 2.16 17.24 6.62
CA MET A 257 3.02 16.12 6.22
C MET A 257 3.06 15.10 7.36
N HIS A 258 2.72 13.85 7.07
CA HIS A 258 2.69 12.79 8.08
C HIS A 258 3.87 11.85 7.86
N LEU A 259 4.87 11.94 8.74
CA LEU A 259 6.03 11.05 8.73
C LEU A 259 5.80 9.92 9.72
N SER A 260 5.99 8.67 9.31
CA SER A 260 5.91 7.51 10.19
C SER A 260 7.09 6.57 9.97
N ILE A 261 7.51 5.92 11.05
CA ILE A 261 8.45 4.80 11.00
C ILE A 261 7.84 3.57 11.67
N CYS A 262 8.02 2.40 11.09
CA CYS A 262 7.48 1.13 11.58
C CYS A 262 8.50 0.00 11.46
N TYR A 263 8.67 -0.77 12.52
CA TYR A 263 9.41 -2.04 12.49
C TYR A 263 8.49 -3.18 12.90
N THR A 264 8.46 -4.22 12.09
CA THR A 264 7.61 -5.40 12.29
C THR A 264 8.47 -6.58 12.70
N TYR A 265 8.15 -7.19 13.84
CA TYR A 265 8.82 -8.39 14.35
C TYR A 265 8.09 -9.65 13.89
N ASP A 266 8.73 -10.79 14.11
CA ASP A 266 8.07 -12.07 13.95
C ASP A 266 6.92 -12.23 14.94
N SER A 267 5.72 -12.48 14.39
CA SER A 267 4.53 -12.86 15.15
C SER A 267 3.73 -13.94 14.41
N ASP A 268 2.60 -14.37 14.95
CA ASP A 268 1.71 -15.33 14.27
C ASP A 268 1.21 -14.83 12.91
N TRP A 269 1.16 -13.51 12.72
CA TRP A 269 0.58 -12.86 11.55
C TRP A 269 1.59 -12.16 10.64
N HIS A 270 2.81 -11.92 11.11
CA HIS A 270 3.81 -11.13 10.40
C HIS A 270 5.18 -11.81 10.39
N PHE A 271 5.96 -11.56 9.34
CA PHE A 271 7.35 -11.95 9.25
C PHE A 271 8.24 -10.73 9.54
N ASN A 272 9.37 -10.95 10.20
CA ASN A 272 10.35 -9.89 10.34
C ASN A 272 10.93 -9.54 8.95
N GLY A 273 10.88 -8.27 8.56
CA GLY A 273 11.46 -7.78 7.30
C GLY A 273 12.95 -7.46 7.40
N GLY A 274 13.47 -7.24 8.61
CA GLY A 274 14.84 -6.81 8.85
C GLY A 274 15.11 -5.34 8.52
N TYR A 275 14.05 -4.53 8.37
CA TYR A 275 14.15 -3.10 8.07
C TYR A 275 13.09 -2.30 8.82
N THR A 276 13.34 -1.01 8.97
CA THR A 276 12.33 -0.04 9.37
C THR A 276 11.68 0.56 8.12
N SER A 277 10.37 0.43 7.98
CA SER A 277 9.63 1.16 6.95
C SER A 277 9.55 2.62 7.36
N LEU A 278 9.99 3.53 6.51
CA LEU A 278 9.79 4.97 6.65
C LEU A 278 8.80 5.42 5.57
N SER A 279 7.74 6.10 5.99
CA SER A 279 6.67 6.60 5.12
C SER A 279 6.43 8.08 5.37
N ILE A 280 6.23 8.84 4.28
CA ILE A 280 5.86 10.26 4.33
C ILE A 280 4.61 10.44 3.46
N GLU A 281 3.50 10.77 4.10
CA GLU A 281 2.21 11.04 3.45
C GLU A 281 1.95 12.54 3.43
N ASN A 282 1.66 13.09 2.25
CA ASN A 282 1.21 14.46 2.12
C ASN A 282 -0.33 14.53 2.34
N LYS A 283 -0.72 14.95 3.55
CA LYS A 283 -2.12 15.16 3.97
C LYS A 283 -2.52 16.63 3.94
N ARG A 284 -1.72 17.50 3.32
CA ARG A 284 -2.09 18.90 3.17
C ARG A 284 -3.34 19.04 2.30
N GLU A 285 -4.03 20.14 2.55
CA GLU A 285 -5.15 20.57 1.73
C GLU A 285 -4.68 21.57 0.67
N TYR A 286 -5.25 21.46 -0.52
CA TYR A 286 -4.94 22.23 -1.71
C TYR A 286 -6.24 22.83 -2.29
N PRO A 287 -6.89 23.80 -1.60
CA PRO A 287 -8.21 24.30 -1.96
C PRO A 287 -8.27 24.94 -3.36
N GLU A 288 -7.16 25.45 -3.86
CA GLU A 288 -7.02 25.98 -5.21
C GLU A 288 -7.35 24.93 -6.29
N LEU A 289 -7.04 23.65 -6.05
CA LEU A 289 -7.35 22.55 -6.96
C LEU A 289 -8.86 22.24 -7.04
N LEU A 290 -9.63 22.72 -6.07
CA LEU A 290 -11.08 22.57 -6.02
C LEU A 290 -11.81 23.66 -6.83
N ARG A 291 -11.12 24.72 -7.28
CA ARG A 291 -11.75 25.80 -8.05
C ARG A 291 -12.16 25.36 -9.45
N ASN A 292 -13.25 25.94 -9.95
CA ASN A 292 -13.77 25.73 -11.30
C ASN A 292 -14.43 27.00 -11.88
N GLU A 293 -13.74 28.13 -11.75
CA GLU A 293 -14.26 29.47 -12.08
C GLU A 293 -14.85 29.54 -13.51
N SER A 294 -14.15 28.95 -14.50
CA SER A 294 -14.58 28.98 -15.91
C SER A 294 -15.91 28.27 -16.20
N TYR A 295 -16.30 27.30 -15.37
CA TYR A 295 -17.62 26.68 -15.42
C TYR A 295 -18.63 27.50 -14.62
N GLU A 296 -18.28 27.92 -13.41
CA GLU A 296 -19.19 28.61 -12.49
C GLU A 296 -19.76 29.92 -13.09
N GLU A 297 -18.95 30.67 -13.83
CA GLU A 297 -19.38 31.89 -14.53
C GLU A 297 -20.52 31.61 -15.52
N ARG A 298 -20.42 30.52 -16.29
CA ARG A 298 -21.34 30.19 -17.39
C ARG A 298 -22.45 29.21 -16.99
N MET A 299 -22.35 28.65 -15.79
CA MET A 299 -23.28 27.66 -15.23
C MET A 299 -24.73 28.13 -15.27
N VAL A 300 -25.62 27.21 -15.69
CA VAL A 300 -27.07 27.34 -15.65
C VAL A 300 -27.68 26.09 -15.02
N ILE A 301 -28.74 26.26 -14.23
CA ILE A 301 -29.52 25.16 -13.67
C ILE A 301 -30.79 25.03 -14.50
N SER A 302 -30.80 24.10 -15.46
CA SER A 302 -31.96 23.82 -16.32
C SER A 302 -33.01 22.98 -15.59
N ASP A 303 -32.57 21.97 -14.85
CA ASP A 303 -33.41 21.09 -14.05
C ASP A 303 -32.62 20.56 -12.84
N PHE A 304 -33.31 20.06 -11.82
CA PHE A 304 -32.67 19.54 -10.62
C PHE A 304 -33.48 18.50 -9.84
N LEU A 305 -32.77 17.70 -9.05
CA LEU A 305 -33.31 16.78 -8.07
C LEU A 305 -32.65 17.01 -6.71
N LEU A 306 -33.46 17.28 -5.68
CA LEU A 306 -33.00 17.29 -4.29
C LEU A 306 -33.08 15.90 -3.68
N LEU A 307 -32.02 15.53 -2.95
CA LEU A 307 -31.94 14.27 -2.21
C LEU A 307 -31.89 14.56 -0.71
N ASN A 308 -32.82 13.98 0.04
CA ASN A 308 -32.88 14.14 1.50
C ASN A 308 -32.27 12.91 2.18
N GLY A 309 -31.09 13.07 2.80
CA GLY A 309 -30.33 12.06 3.52
C GLY A 309 -28.96 12.60 3.95
N ASN A 310 -28.15 11.78 4.61
CA ASN A 310 -26.78 12.10 5.04
C ASN A 310 -25.77 11.72 3.95
N ILE A 311 -26.06 12.17 2.73
CA ILE A 311 -25.38 11.69 1.53
C ILE A 311 -23.97 12.29 1.47
N THR A 312 -22.96 11.46 1.30
CA THR A 312 -21.57 11.94 1.12
C THR A 312 -21.17 11.87 -0.33
N ILE A 313 -20.36 12.83 -0.80
CA ILE A 313 -19.64 12.69 -2.06
C ILE A 313 -18.51 11.68 -1.88
N SER A 314 -18.41 10.75 -2.81
CA SER A 314 -17.37 9.74 -2.82
C SER A 314 -16.08 10.28 -3.45
N GLY A 315 -14.94 9.98 -2.81
CA GLY A 315 -13.61 10.14 -3.39
C GLY A 315 -12.75 11.27 -2.82
N ASP A 316 -11.44 11.20 -3.10
CA ASP A 316 -10.45 12.21 -2.73
C ASP A 316 -10.16 13.11 -3.94
N TYR A 317 -10.32 14.43 -3.81
CA TYR A 317 -10.06 15.37 -4.91
C TYR A 317 -8.59 15.32 -5.36
N ARG A 318 -7.65 14.98 -4.48
CA ARG A 318 -6.24 14.80 -4.84
C ARG A 318 -6.01 13.59 -5.76
N LYS A 319 -7.01 12.70 -5.90
CA LYS A 319 -6.99 11.54 -6.81
C LYS A 319 -8.02 11.64 -7.94
N ASN A 320 -9.07 12.44 -7.76
CA ASN A 320 -10.16 12.60 -8.72
C ASN A 320 -10.32 14.07 -9.13
N LYS A 321 -9.96 14.36 -10.40
CA LYS A 321 -10.00 15.73 -10.91
C LYS A 321 -11.39 16.36 -11.03
N ARG A 322 -12.43 15.53 -10.97
CA ARG A 322 -13.84 15.95 -11.09
C ARG A 322 -14.39 16.53 -9.81
N ILE A 323 -13.76 16.24 -8.67
CA ILE A 323 -14.17 16.80 -7.39
C ILE A 323 -13.70 18.24 -7.33
N LYS A 324 -14.67 19.13 -7.12
CA LYS A 324 -14.53 20.58 -7.06
C LYS A 324 -15.32 21.11 -5.88
N ILE A 325 -15.14 22.38 -5.56
CA ILE A 325 -15.98 23.05 -4.57
C ILE A 325 -17.40 23.18 -5.13
N ARG A 326 -18.38 23.14 -4.25
CA ARG A 326 -19.78 23.34 -4.63
C ARG A 326 -19.96 24.76 -5.19
N PRO A 327 -20.50 24.92 -6.42
CA PRO A 327 -20.64 26.24 -7.04
C PRO A 327 -21.46 27.20 -6.20
N GLN A 328 -21.08 28.48 -6.17
CA GLN A 328 -21.77 29.49 -5.35
C GLN A 328 -23.25 29.64 -5.74
N LYS A 329 -23.59 29.54 -7.04
CA LYS A 329 -24.98 29.56 -7.53
C LYS A 329 -25.83 28.46 -6.89
N ILE A 330 -25.27 27.25 -6.71
CA ILE A 330 -25.95 26.15 -6.02
C ILE A 330 -26.13 26.48 -4.53
N ASN A 331 -25.11 27.02 -3.87
CA ASN A 331 -25.20 27.41 -2.45
C ASN A 331 -26.28 28.47 -2.20
N LEU A 332 -26.39 29.47 -3.07
CA LEU A 332 -27.39 30.53 -2.94
C LEU A 332 -28.82 30.00 -3.08
N GLN A 333 -29.06 29.08 -4.02
CA GLN A 333 -30.40 28.58 -4.33
C GLN A 333 -30.83 27.41 -3.44
N PHE A 334 -29.91 26.50 -3.10
CA PHE A 334 -30.24 25.23 -2.45
C PHE A 334 -29.58 25.04 -1.08
N LYS A 335 -28.77 26.00 -0.64
CA LYS A 335 -28.01 25.95 0.62
C LYS A 335 -27.13 24.70 0.66
N ASP A 336 -27.18 23.96 1.77
CA ASP A 336 -26.44 22.73 2.08
C ASP A 336 -27.10 21.45 1.56
N LYS A 337 -28.28 21.54 0.92
CA LYS A 337 -29.01 20.35 0.45
C LYS A 337 -28.23 19.58 -0.63
N THR A 338 -28.22 18.25 -0.54
CA THR A 338 -27.70 17.40 -1.60
C THR A 338 -28.55 17.53 -2.87
N ILE A 339 -27.89 17.70 -4.01
CA ILE A 339 -28.55 18.01 -5.29
C ILE A 339 -27.85 17.35 -6.47
N ILE A 340 -28.65 16.88 -7.40
CA ILE A 340 -28.27 16.61 -8.79
C ILE A 340 -28.84 17.75 -9.63
N TRP A 341 -28.03 18.40 -10.45
CA TRP A 341 -28.51 19.44 -11.37
C TRP A 341 -28.09 19.15 -12.80
N VAL A 342 -28.92 19.60 -13.74
CA VAL A 342 -28.65 19.53 -15.17
C VAL A 342 -28.39 20.93 -15.70
N ASP A 343 -27.35 21.05 -16.51
CA ASP A 343 -26.96 22.27 -17.20
C ASP A 343 -26.98 22.00 -18.71
N ASP A 344 -28.14 22.19 -19.34
CA ASP A 344 -28.31 21.91 -20.77
C ASP A 344 -27.53 22.87 -21.66
N LYS A 345 -27.26 24.08 -21.15
CA LYS A 345 -26.50 25.10 -21.87
C LYS A 345 -25.05 24.66 -22.04
N ASN A 346 -24.44 24.15 -20.97
CA ASN A 346 -23.04 23.71 -20.97
C ASN A 346 -22.90 22.19 -21.15
N LYS A 347 -24.01 21.46 -21.34
CA LYS A 347 -24.08 20.01 -21.50
C LYS A 347 -23.44 19.24 -20.33
N LYS A 348 -23.71 19.67 -19.09
CA LYS A 348 -23.17 19.05 -17.88
C LYS A 348 -24.27 18.50 -16.98
N ILE A 349 -23.94 17.48 -16.20
CA ILE A 349 -24.68 17.09 -14.99
C ILE A 349 -23.74 17.27 -13.81
N GLY A 350 -24.23 17.94 -12.78
CA GLY A 350 -23.50 18.10 -11.54
C GLY A 350 -24.19 17.42 -10.37
N PHE A 351 -23.36 17.03 -9.41
CA PHE A 351 -23.74 16.34 -8.20
C PHE A 351 -23.05 17.04 -7.05
N SER A 352 -23.77 17.48 -6.03
CA SER A 352 -23.14 18.13 -4.89
C SER A 352 -23.76 17.70 -3.57
N SER A 353 -22.89 17.57 -2.58
CA SER A 353 -23.26 17.35 -1.19
C SER A 353 -22.25 18.09 -0.31
N ASN A 354 -22.71 18.67 0.80
CA ASN A 354 -21.92 19.56 1.64
C ASN A 354 -21.25 20.66 0.80
N ASN A 355 -19.94 20.87 0.96
CA ASN A 355 -19.15 21.88 0.26
C ASN A 355 -18.49 21.38 -1.04
N LEU A 356 -18.74 20.14 -1.46
CA LEU A 356 -18.11 19.55 -2.64
C LEU A 356 -19.12 19.31 -3.76
N ALA A 357 -18.59 19.22 -4.98
CA ALA A 357 -19.32 18.87 -6.18
C ALA A 357 -18.50 17.96 -7.10
N GLN A 358 -19.18 17.14 -7.89
CA GLN A 358 -18.63 16.48 -9.06
C GLN A 358 -19.38 16.94 -10.31
N LEU A 359 -18.64 17.09 -11.41
CA LEU A 359 -19.17 17.55 -12.70
C LEU A 359 -18.81 16.58 -13.81
N PHE A 360 -19.81 16.26 -14.63
CA PHE A 360 -19.69 15.33 -15.74
C PHE A 360 -20.31 15.90 -17.01
N ASP A 361 -19.73 15.57 -18.15
CA ASP A 361 -20.38 15.79 -19.44
C ASP A 361 -21.63 14.91 -19.57
N ILE A 362 -22.71 15.44 -20.14
CA ILE A 362 -23.92 14.63 -20.39
C ILE A 362 -23.61 13.47 -21.33
N ASN A 363 -22.71 13.70 -22.29
CA ASN A 363 -22.37 12.74 -23.33
C ASN A 363 -21.44 11.63 -22.84
N GLU A 364 -20.69 11.83 -21.73
CA GLU A 364 -19.86 10.75 -21.17
C GLU A 364 -20.68 9.80 -20.26
N ILE A 365 -21.89 10.20 -19.85
CA ILE A 365 -22.77 9.38 -19.02
C ILE A 365 -23.66 8.53 -19.91
N ASN A 366 -23.49 7.22 -19.87
CA ASN A 366 -24.39 6.28 -20.55
C ASN A 366 -25.64 6.03 -19.72
N SER A 367 -25.42 5.72 -18.44
CA SER A 367 -26.47 5.39 -17.48
C SER A 367 -25.94 5.57 -16.06
N PHE A 368 -26.85 5.53 -15.11
CA PHE A 368 -26.55 5.48 -13.68
C PHE A 368 -26.71 4.06 -13.17
N CYS A 369 -25.92 3.70 -12.16
CA CYS A 369 -26.00 2.43 -11.46
C CYS A 369 -26.28 2.68 -9.97
N ILE A 370 -27.22 1.95 -9.40
CA ILE A 370 -27.37 1.82 -7.96
C ILE A 370 -26.76 0.48 -7.55
N GLN A 371 -25.73 0.54 -6.70
CA GLN A 371 -25.09 -0.63 -6.11
C GLN A 371 -25.45 -0.69 -4.64
N ASN A 372 -26.30 -1.64 -4.26
CA ASN A 372 -26.60 -1.93 -2.86
C ASN A 372 -25.62 -2.97 -2.30
N ILE A 373 -25.13 -2.70 -1.10
CA ILE A 373 -24.27 -3.56 -0.30
C ILE A 373 -25.06 -3.95 0.94
N LEU A 374 -25.44 -5.22 0.99
CA LEU A 374 -26.27 -5.75 2.06
C LEU A 374 -25.46 -5.82 3.36
N PRO A 375 -26.06 -5.49 4.52
CA PRO A 375 -25.42 -5.68 5.80
C PRO A 375 -24.97 -7.14 6.01
N ALA A 376 -23.80 -7.33 6.62
CA ALA A 376 -23.35 -8.62 7.13
C ALA A 376 -22.50 -8.42 8.40
N LYS A 377 -21.20 -8.12 8.27
CA LYS A 377 -20.39 -7.73 9.45
C LYS A 377 -20.39 -6.22 9.69
N GLY A 378 -20.59 -5.44 8.65
CA GLY A 378 -20.81 -4.00 8.74
C GLY A 378 -22.27 -3.60 8.47
N SER A 379 -22.51 -2.30 8.50
CA SER A 379 -23.83 -1.68 8.30
C SER A 379 -24.36 -1.80 6.88
N GLY A 380 -23.56 -2.29 5.93
CA GLY A 380 -23.88 -2.20 4.50
C GLY A 380 -23.85 -0.75 4.00
N GLY A 381 -24.37 -0.54 2.79
CA GLY A 381 -24.39 0.77 2.15
C GLY A 381 -25.00 0.73 0.76
N ALA A 382 -25.09 1.88 0.12
CA ALA A 382 -25.52 2.04 -1.25
C ALA A 382 -24.64 3.08 -1.94
N TYR A 383 -24.29 2.83 -3.19
CA TYR A 383 -23.62 3.80 -4.05
C TYR A 383 -24.52 4.19 -5.21
N LEU A 384 -24.57 5.49 -5.51
CA LEU A 384 -25.00 5.97 -6.82
C LEU A 384 -23.77 6.22 -7.69
N GLU A 385 -23.72 5.59 -8.85
CA GLU A 385 -22.56 5.59 -9.72
C GLU A 385 -22.92 5.96 -11.17
N ILE A 386 -21.95 6.47 -11.91
CA ILE A 386 -22.03 6.70 -13.36
C ILE A 386 -21.36 5.53 -14.09
N ILE A 387 -22.05 5.02 -15.10
CA ILE A 387 -21.48 4.14 -16.11
C ILE A 387 -21.08 4.99 -17.32
N THR A 388 -19.79 4.98 -17.67
CA THR A 388 -19.25 5.63 -18.87
C THR A 388 -18.94 4.63 -19.98
N ASP A 389 -18.73 5.11 -21.20
CA ASP A 389 -18.36 4.28 -22.36
C ASP A 389 -17.10 3.45 -22.17
N ASN A 390 -16.16 3.93 -21.35
CA ASN A 390 -14.84 3.29 -21.20
C ASN A 390 -14.84 2.01 -20.35
N LYS A 391 -16.01 1.56 -19.85
CA LYS A 391 -16.34 0.24 -19.23
C LYS A 391 -15.35 -0.38 -18.23
N LYS A 392 -14.27 0.28 -17.83
CA LYS A 392 -13.26 -0.31 -16.96
C LYS A 392 -13.78 -0.40 -15.53
N TYR A 393 -14.44 0.66 -15.04
CA TYR A 393 -15.06 0.75 -13.72
C TYR A 393 -16.19 1.80 -13.71
N ASN A 394 -17.18 1.64 -12.83
CA ASN A 394 -18.18 2.67 -12.56
C ASN A 394 -17.56 3.82 -11.74
N HIS A 395 -18.09 5.03 -11.89
CA HIS A 395 -17.65 6.20 -11.11
C HIS A 395 -18.65 6.47 -9.98
N SER A 396 -18.27 6.19 -8.74
CA SER A 396 -19.12 6.49 -7.58
C SER A 396 -19.25 8.00 -7.36
N ILE A 397 -20.48 8.47 -7.23
CA ILE A 397 -20.83 9.88 -7.02
C ILE A 397 -21.18 10.10 -5.55
N PHE A 398 -22.14 9.33 -5.06
CA PHE A 398 -22.71 9.44 -3.74
C PHE A 398 -22.67 8.10 -3.01
N TYR A 399 -22.56 8.17 -1.70
CA TYR A 399 -22.68 7.05 -0.77
C TYR A 399 -23.70 7.35 0.32
N GLU A 400 -24.47 6.35 0.71
CA GLU A 400 -25.43 6.39 1.81
C GLU A 400 -25.75 4.96 2.31
N ALA A 401 -26.64 4.80 3.29
CA ALA A 401 -27.18 3.53 3.74
C ALA A 401 -27.79 2.67 2.61
N CYS A 402 -27.78 1.34 2.83
CA CYS A 402 -28.34 0.36 1.88
C CYS A 402 -29.76 0.72 1.43
N ASN A 403 -30.05 0.55 0.14
CA ASN A 403 -31.34 0.80 -0.52
C ASN A 403 -31.81 2.27 -0.49
N PHE A 404 -30.97 3.21 -0.03
CA PHE A 404 -31.37 4.61 0.08
C PHE A 404 -31.71 5.25 -1.28
N PHE A 405 -30.95 4.91 -2.32
CA PHE A 405 -31.10 5.52 -3.65
C PHE A 405 -32.26 4.95 -4.47
N ASP A 406 -32.79 3.77 -4.11
CA ASP A 406 -33.85 3.06 -4.85
C ASP A 406 -35.07 3.95 -5.08
N LYS A 407 -35.48 4.69 -4.04
CA LYS A 407 -36.63 5.64 -4.10
C LYS A 407 -36.42 6.84 -5.03
N TYR A 408 -35.18 7.07 -5.46
CA TYR A 408 -34.82 8.17 -6.36
C TYR A 408 -34.60 7.70 -7.81
N ALA A 409 -34.56 6.40 -8.10
CA ALA A 409 -34.22 5.87 -9.43
C ALA A 409 -35.01 6.54 -10.57
N LEU A 410 -36.34 6.49 -10.54
CA LEU A 410 -37.20 7.11 -11.57
C LEU A 410 -37.05 8.64 -11.64
N LYS A 411 -36.78 9.29 -10.50
CA LYS A 411 -36.60 10.75 -10.45
C LYS A 411 -35.28 11.16 -11.08
N ILE A 412 -34.22 10.37 -10.86
CA ILE A 412 -32.93 10.53 -11.51
C ILE A 412 -33.13 10.39 -13.01
N GLU A 413 -33.78 9.31 -13.48
CA GLU A 413 -34.04 9.11 -14.92
C GLU A 413 -34.77 10.29 -15.56
N LYS A 414 -35.81 10.81 -14.87
CA LYS A 414 -36.59 11.94 -15.34
C LYS A 414 -35.77 13.22 -15.45
N VAL A 415 -34.99 13.56 -14.43
CA VAL A 415 -34.21 14.80 -14.40
C VAL A 415 -33.02 14.74 -15.33
N THR A 416 -32.31 13.62 -15.38
CA THR A 416 -31.06 13.51 -16.17
C THR A 416 -31.28 13.05 -17.61
N GLY A 417 -32.46 12.49 -17.92
CA GLY A 417 -32.73 11.84 -19.21
C GLY A 417 -31.87 10.59 -19.47
N LYS A 418 -31.31 9.97 -18.42
CA LYS A 418 -30.42 8.82 -18.50
C LYS A 418 -31.01 7.66 -17.71
N LYS A 419 -30.90 6.45 -18.25
CA LYS A 419 -31.40 5.24 -17.59
C LYS A 419 -30.69 5.01 -16.25
N VAL A 420 -31.41 4.49 -15.26
CA VAL A 420 -30.87 3.97 -14.00
C VAL A 420 -31.00 2.44 -14.00
N VAL A 421 -29.92 1.75 -13.63
CA VAL A 421 -29.90 0.29 -13.48
C VAL A 421 -29.47 -0.09 -12.05
N PHE A 422 -29.77 -1.32 -11.66
CA PHE A 422 -29.34 -1.89 -10.39
C PHE A 422 -28.27 -2.94 -10.65
N ALA A 423 -27.15 -2.84 -9.95
CA ALA A 423 -26.13 -3.87 -9.95
C ALA A 423 -26.51 -5.03 -9.03
N LYS A 424 -25.83 -6.17 -9.19
CA LYS A 424 -26.03 -7.33 -8.32
C LYS A 424 -25.60 -6.97 -6.90
N GLU A 425 -26.48 -7.24 -5.94
CA GLU A 425 -26.20 -7.07 -4.52
C GLU A 425 -25.08 -7.99 -4.06
N TYR A 426 -24.28 -7.52 -3.10
CA TYR A 426 -23.30 -8.33 -2.38
C TYR A 426 -23.26 -7.91 -0.91
N HIS A 427 -22.75 -8.79 -0.05
CA HIS A 427 -22.69 -8.56 1.39
C HIS A 427 -21.39 -7.86 1.80
N ASP A 428 -21.49 -7.03 2.84
CA ASP A 428 -20.37 -6.40 3.53
C ASP A 428 -19.59 -7.43 4.38
N CYS A 429 -18.72 -8.20 3.71
CA CYS A 429 -18.06 -9.42 4.21
C CYS A 429 -16.89 -9.22 5.20
#